data_AF-A0A816W053-F1
#
_entry.id   AF-A0A816W053-F1
#
_cell.length_a   1.000
_cell.length_b   1.000
_cell.length_c   1.000
_cell.angle_alpha   90.00
_cell.angle_beta   90.00
_cell.angle_gamma   90.00
#
_symmetry.space_group_name_H-M   'P 1'
#
loop_
_entity.id
_entity.type
_entity.pdbx_description
1 polymer ?
#
loop_
_entity_poly.entity_id
_entity_poly.type
_entity_poly.pdbx_seq_one_letter_code
_entity_poly.pdbx_strand_id
1 'polypeptide(L)'
;MCFPTAVLTTENIPVTSTSTSTSTTTTTNPSLTSTTTSTNPSLTSTTTSTNPSLTSTTTTESWTPTSIFECQNNSYIGTYCNITNDPCEISQPCENQGTCYLNKTHKLRYMCRCRIGYSGDHCEHDNIVCKSNTCWHDGQCVEHTETVAIDNRTTFECRCEPGYDGSYCELVQNMCINITCKNNGVCFSSHLEWKCRCLDPSLYSGQYCEQKSALLQMKQALSKSFASVAIAAIITVVLFVFIMDILKYVFKIDPVDRERRLMQWKRTKRQLQKPKKQQRRKVSAKLYYIS
;
A
#
# COMPACT_ATOMS: atom_id res chain seq x y z
N MET A 1 54.43 -38.37 -2.43
CA MET A 1 55.38 -38.80 -3.47
C MET A 1 54.56 -39.32 -4.65
N CYS A 2 54.77 -38.78 -5.86
CA CYS A 2 54.12 -39.24 -7.09
C CYS A 2 54.91 -40.43 -7.66
N PHE A 3 54.23 -41.43 -8.20
CA PHE A 3 54.91 -42.52 -8.92
C PHE A 3 54.27 -42.71 -10.30
N PRO A 4 55.05 -43.14 -11.31
CA PRO A 4 54.51 -43.52 -12.61
C PRO A 4 53.80 -44.88 -12.48
N THR A 5 52.55 -44.98 -12.94
CA THR A 5 51.86 -46.27 -13.07
C THR A 5 52.29 -46.96 -14.36
N ALA A 6 53.04 -48.06 -14.24
CA ALA A 6 53.29 -48.98 -15.34
C ALA A 6 52.31 -50.16 -15.24
N VAL A 7 51.50 -50.35 -16.27
CA VAL A 7 50.75 -51.60 -16.48
C VAL A 7 51.68 -52.56 -17.21
N LEU A 8 52.00 -53.72 -16.62
CA LEU A 8 51.86 -55.07 -17.23
C LEU A 8 52.56 -56.19 -16.40
N THR A 9 51.80 -57.27 -16.22
CA THR A 9 52.13 -58.72 -16.24
C THR A 9 53.16 -59.36 -15.29
N THR A 10 52.62 -60.23 -14.43
CA THR A 10 53.06 -61.59 -14.01
C THR A 10 54.55 -61.92 -13.84
N GLU A 11 54.96 -62.29 -12.62
CA GLU A 11 55.34 -63.67 -12.25
C GLU A 11 55.62 -63.82 -10.73
N ASN A 12 55.64 -65.08 -10.27
CA ASN A 12 55.39 -65.58 -8.91
C ASN A 12 56.63 -65.75 -7.99
N ILE A 13 56.47 -65.42 -6.68
CA ILE A 13 56.74 -66.20 -5.42
C ILE A 13 58.20 -66.69 -5.11
N PRO A 14 58.65 -66.93 -3.85
CA PRO A 14 58.60 -66.18 -2.56
C PRO A 14 60.00 -66.11 -1.86
N VAL A 15 60.18 -65.37 -0.75
CA VAL A 15 60.83 -65.89 0.49
C VAL A 15 60.37 -65.08 1.71
N THR A 16 60.00 -65.80 2.77
CA THR A 16 59.68 -65.41 4.15
C THR A 16 60.88 -64.94 4.96
N SER A 17 60.69 -63.98 5.88
CA SER A 17 61.13 -64.13 7.28
C SER A 17 60.49 -63.10 8.20
N THR A 18 59.82 -63.63 9.20
CA THR A 18 59.27 -63.05 10.43
C THR A 18 60.29 -62.26 11.26
N SER A 19 59.84 -61.18 11.90
CA SER A 19 60.09 -60.99 13.33
C SER A 19 59.00 -60.13 13.98
N THR A 20 58.68 -60.57 15.18
CA THR A 20 57.52 -60.25 16.01
C THR A 20 57.95 -59.27 17.10
N SER A 21 57.13 -58.27 17.42
CA SER A 21 57.02 -57.78 18.81
C SER A 21 55.69 -57.02 19.00
N THR A 22 54.71 -57.77 19.47
CA THR A 22 53.80 -57.48 20.60
C THR A 22 54.25 -56.28 21.48
N SER A 23 53.42 -55.39 22.04
CA SER A 23 52.14 -55.62 22.74
C SER A 23 51.43 -54.28 23.06
N THR A 24 50.08 -54.34 23.03
CA THR A 24 49.09 -53.86 24.03
C THR A 24 48.90 -52.36 24.37
N THR A 25 47.68 -51.87 24.04
CA THR A 25 46.64 -51.18 24.88
C THR A 25 47.09 -50.07 25.86
N THR A 26 46.42 -48.92 26.03
CA THR A 26 44.97 -48.68 26.20
C THR A 26 44.70 -47.17 26.27
N THR A 27 43.48 -46.80 25.88
CA THR A 27 42.68 -45.60 26.19
C THR A 27 43.10 -44.70 27.37
N THR A 28 43.02 -43.37 27.20
CA THR A 28 42.08 -42.45 27.88
C THR A 28 42.41 -40.97 27.57
N ASN A 29 41.36 -40.20 27.26
CA ASN A 29 41.30 -38.73 27.36
C ASN A 29 40.71 -38.42 28.77
N PRO A 30 40.98 -37.27 29.43
CA PRO A 30 40.31 -36.02 29.07
C PRO A 30 41.06 -34.70 29.38
N SER A 31 40.68 -33.65 28.62
CA SER A 31 40.34 -32.27 29.04
C SER A 31 41.17 -31.52 30.11
N LEU A 32 41.63 -30.29 29.80
CA LEU A 32 41.00 -29.02 30.25
C LEU A 32 41.80 -27.77 29.80
N THR A 33 41.07 -26.84 29.15
CA THR A 33 41.07 -25.36 29.27
C THR A 33 42.37 -24.53 29.36
N SER A 34 42.58 -23.74 28.28
CA SER A 34 42.67 -22.26 28.21
C SER A 34 43.27 -21.45 29.38
N THR A 35 44.29 -20.64 29.08
CA THR A 35 44.18 -19.17 29.21
C THR A 35 45.19 -18.41 28.34
N THR A 36 44.72 -17.25 27.90
CA THR A 36 45.25 -16.22 27.00
C THR A 36 46.52 -15.52 27.45
N THR A 37 47.33 -15.03 26.50
CA THR A 37 47.82 -13.64 26.53
C THR A 37 48.28 -13.18 25.15
N SER A 38 47.81 -11.99 24.78
CA SER A 38 48.03 -11.26 23.54
C SER A 38 49.46 -10.71 23.42
N THR A 39 50.01 -10.67 22.22
CA THR A 39 50.82 -9.54 21.74
C THR A 39 50.82 -9.51 20.21
N ASN A 40 50.44 -8.36 19.67
CA ASN A 40 50.48 -7.96 18.26
C ASN A 40 51.93 -7.60 17.89
N PRO A 41 52.39 -7.74 16.63
CA PRO A 41 52.30 -6.56 15.76
C PRO A 41 52.16 -6.81 14.23
N SER A 42 51.33 -5.96 13.63
CA SER A 42 51.51 -5.19 12.39
C SER A 42 52.51 -5.67 11.32
N LEU A 43 51.98 -6.11 10.16
CA LEU A 43 52.72 -6.20 8.89
C LEU A 43 52.71 -4.86 8.16
N THR A 44 53.89 -4.26 8.01
CA THR A 44 54.19 -3.16 7.09
C THR A 44 54.55 -3.72 5.71
N SER A 45 53.99 -3.12 4.67
CA SER A 45 54.29 -3.35 3.26
C SER A 45 55.61 -2.69 2.88
N THR A 46 56.54 -3.47 2.33
CA THR A 46 57.70 -2.94 1.59
C THR A 46 57.93 -3.77 0.34
N THR A 47 57.60 -3.15 -0.80
CA THR A 47 58.00 -3.56 -2.13
C THR A 47 59.52 -3.39 -2.27
N THR A 48 60.22 -4.47 -2.58
CA THR A 48 61.61 -4.39 -3.09
C THR A 48 61.73 -5.30 -4.29
N SER A 49 61.71 -4.67 -5.47
CA SER A 49 62.14 -5.28 -6.72
C SER A 49 63.63 -5.58 -6.64
N THR A 50 63.99 -6.86 -6.62
CA THR A 50 65.34 -7.31 -6.96
C THR A 50 65.23 -8.36 -8.05
N ASN A 51 65.80 -8.00 -9.19
CA ASN A 51 65.90 -8.78 -10.41
C ASN A 51 67.09 -9.75 -10.26
N PRO A 52 66.92 -11.07 -10.44
CA PRO A 52 68.02 -11.92 -10.83
C PRO A 52 67.78 -12.43 -12.25
N SER A 53 68.61 -11.95 -13.17
CA SER A 53 68.83 -12.54 -14.47
C SER A 53 69.15 -14.03 -14.31
N LEU A 54 68.29 -14.89 -14.86
CA LEU A 54 68.59 -16.30 -15.07
C LEU A 54 68.45 -16.60 -16.56
N THR A 55 69.62 -16.86 -17.13
CA THR A 55 69.91 -17.27 -18.50
C THR A 55 68.97 -18.35 -19.02
N SER A 56 68.42 -18.11 -20.20
CA SER A 56 67.73 -19.08 -21.03
C SER A 56 68.71 -20.12 -21.59
N THR A 57 68.73 -21.32 -21.02
CA THR A 57 69.24 -22.51 -21.70
C THR A 57 68.05 -23.29 -22.27
N THR A 58 67.88 -23.19 -23.58
CA THR A 58 66.99 -24.04 -24.36
C THR A 58 67.54 -25.46 -24.41
N THR A 59 66.95 -26.37 -23.64
CA THR A 59 66.99 -27.81 -23.97
C THR A 59 65.68 -28.19 -24.64
N THR A 60 65.77 -28.52 -25.91
CA THR A 60 64.70 -29.16 -26.66
C THR A 60 64.60 -30.61 -26.21
N GLU A 61 63.69 -30.90 -25.28
CA GLU A 61 63.26 -32.27 -25.00
C GLU A 61 61.87 -32.48 -25.59
N SER A 62 61.78 -33.50 -26.43
CA SER A 62 60.59 -33.95 -27.15
C SER A 62 59.56 -34.50 -26.17
N TRP A 63 58.43 -33.80 -26.02
CA TRP A 63 57.31 -34.27 -25.21
C TRP A 63 56.46 -35.28 -25.99
N THR A 64 56.51 -36.56 -25.59
CA THR A 64 55.36 -37.46 -25.74
C THR A 64 54.73 -37.63 -24.35
N PRO A 65 53.48 -37.23 -24.11
CA PRO A 65 52.91 -37.27 -22.77
C PRO A 65 52.28 -38.64 -22.51
N THR A 66 52.99 -39.57 -21.89
CA THR A 66 52.41 -40.87 -21.48
C THR A 66 52.81 -41.33 -20.07
N SER A 67 53.13 -40.43 -19.15
CA SER A 67 53.17 -40.78 -17.72
C SER A 67 52.11 -40.00 -16.96
N ILE A 68 50.97 -40.65 -16.70
CA ILE A 68 49.98 -40.14 -15.74
C ILE A 68 50.60 -40.37 -14.35
N PHE A 69 51.07 -39.29 -13.72
CA PHE A 69 51.57 -39.35 -12.35
C PHE A 69 50.37 -39.40 -11.39
N GLU A 70 50.20 -40.54 -10.71
CA GLU A 70 49.17 -40.69 -9.69
C GLU A 70 49.77 -40.52 -8.29
N CYS A 71 49.03 -39.83 -7.42
CA CYS A 71 49.40 -39.67 -6.02
C CYS A 71 49.12 -40.96 -5.25
N GLN A 72 50.09 -41.45 -4.48
CA GLN A 72 49.93 -42.66 -3.67
C GLN A 72 48.86 -42.52 -2.57
N ASN A 73 48.47 -41.29 -2.24
CA ASN A 73 47.34 -40.99 -1.35
C ASN A 73 46.33 -40.13 -2.11
N ASN A 74 45.09 -40.61 -2.21
CA ASN A 74 43.97 -39.88 -2.81
C ASN A 74 43.63 -38.58 -2.08
N SER A 75 44.26 -38.26 -0.94
CA SER A 75 44.14 -36.98 -0.25
C SER A 75 44.96 -35.84 -0.88
N TYR A 76 45.80 -36.10 -1.89
CA TYR A 76 46.57 -35.07 -2.59
C TYR A 76 46.49 -35.24 -4.11
N ILE A 77 46.59 -34.12 -4.84
CA ILE A 77 46.53 -34.02 -6.31
C ILE A 77 47.64 -33.10 -6.84
N GLY A 78 47.80 -33.08 -8.17
CA GLY A 78 48.80 -32.28 -8.89
C GLY A 78 50.08 -33.05 -9.21
N THR A 79 50.89 -32.52 -10.14
CA THR A 79 52.10 -33.17 -10.68
C THR A 79 53.14 -33.52 -9.61
N TYR A 80 53.09 -32.82 -8.46
CA TYR A 80 53.98 -33.04 -7.33
C TYR A 80 53.24 -33.46 -6.04
N CYS A 81 51.93 -33.81 -6.12
CA CYS A 81 51.08 -34.15 -4.97
C CYS A 81 51.17 -33.14 -3.80
N ASN A 82 51.25 -31.85 -4.11
CA ASN A 82 51.37 -30.78 -3.13
C ASN A 82 50.05 -30.04 -2.87
N ILE A 83 49.00 -30.34 -3.63
CA ILE A 83 47.66 -29.75 -3.47
C ILE A 83 46.79 -30.77 -2.74
N THR A 84 46.15 -30.41 -1.64
CA THR A 84 45.19 -31.30 -0.97
C THR A 84 44.03 -31.62 -1.92
N ASN A 85 43.53 -32.84 -1.95
CA ASN A 85 42.30 -33.24 -2.64
C ASN A 85 41.04 -32.99 -1.79
N ASP A 86 41.13 -32.09 -0.81
CA ASP A 86 40.00 -31.68 0.02
C ASP A 86 39.33 -30.47 -0.65
N PRO A 87 38.13 -30.63 -1.21
CA PRO A 87 37.40 -29.51 -1.82
C PRO A 87 37.17 -28.35 -0.84
N CYS A 88 37.05 -28.64 0.46
CA CYS A 88 36.84 -27.63 1.49
C CYS A 88 38.08 -26.73 1.70
N GLU A 89 39.29 -27.27 1.53
CA GLU A 89 40.53 -26.49 1.66
C GLU A 89 40.86 -25.71 0.39
N ILE A 90 40.57 -26.28 -0.78
CA ILE A 90 40.95 -25.68 -2.06
C ILE A 90 40.07 -24.48 -2.43
N SER A 91 38.75 -24.63 -2.32
CA SER A 91 37.81 -23.66 -2.90
C SER A 91 36.87 -23.01 -1.90
N GLN A 92 36.83 -23.47 -0.65
CA GLN A 92 35.85 -23.04 0.36
C GLN A 92 34.43 -22.89 -0.23
N PRO A 93 33.85 -23.99 -0.74
CA PRO A 93 32.68 -23.94 -1.63
C PRO A 93 31.38 -23.50 -0.94
N CYS A 94 31.35 -23.36 0.39
CA CYS A 94 30.14 -22.98 1.12
C CYS A 94 30.05 -21.46 1.27
N GLU A 95 29.08 -20.85 0.60
CA GLU A 95 28.75 -19.44 0.70
C GLU A 95 28.04 -19.11 2.02
N ASN A 96 27.78 -17.81 2.26
CA ASN A 96 27.00 -17.30 3.39
C ASN A 96 27.44 -17.85 4.76
N GLN A 97 28.76 -18.04 4.89
CA GLN A 97 29.42 -18.53 6.10
C GLN A 97 28.95 -19.94 6.53
N GLY A 98 28.55 -20.77 5.56
CA GLY A 98 28.29 -22.20 5.76
C GLY A 98 29.55 -22.97 6.15
N THR A 99 29.39 -24.09 6.87
CA THR A 99 30.52 -24.94 7.26
C THR A 99 30.69 -26.09 6.28
N CYS A 100 31.89 -26.24 5.70
CA CYS A 100 32.20 -27.31 4.76
C CYS A 100 32.63 -28.59 5.48
N TYR A 101 32.12 -29.73 5.02
CA TYR A 101 32.54 -31.05 5.48
C TYR A 101 32.84 -31.96 4.31
N LEU A 102 33.89 -32.76 4.42
CA LEU A 102 34.16 -33.85 3.49
C LEU A 102 33.06 -34.90 3.58
N ASN A 103 32.43 -35.20 2.44
CA ASN A 103 31.40 -36.22 2.35
C ASN A 103 31.68 -37.13 1.14
N LYS A 104 32.27 -38.30 1.43
CA LYS A 104 32.74 -39.24 0.43
C LYS A 104 31.64 -39.87 -0.42
N THR A 105 30.41 -39.91 0.08
CA THR A 105 29.23 -40.49 -0.58
C THR A 105 28.38 -39.45 -1.32
N HIS A 106 28.59 -38.16 -1.05
CA HIS A 106 27.89 -37.09 -1.75
C HIS A 106 28.45 -36.89 -3.17
N LYS A 107 27.60 -36.51 -4.12
CA LYS A 107 27.96 -36.32 -5.55
C LYS A 107 29.14 -35.36 -5.74
N LEU A 108 29.23 -34.34 -4.88
CA LEU A 108 30.25 -33.30 -4.93
C LEU A 108 31.51 -33.63 -4.11
N ARG A 109 31.58 -34.79 -3.43
CA ARG A 109 32.66 -35.18 -2.50
C ARG A 109 32.79 -34.33 -1.23
N TYR A 110 31.98 -33.28 -1.10
CA TYR A 110 31.79 -32.47 0.09
C TYR A 110 30.30 -32.18 0.30
N MET A 111 29.96 -31.64 1.47
CA MET A 111 28.63 -31.18 1.84
C MET A 111 28.74 -29.91 2.69
N CYS A 112 27.90 -28.93 2.41
CA CYS A 112 27.81 -27.70 3.19
C CYS A 112 26.71 -27.81 4.26
N ARG A 113 27.04 -27.45 5.50
CA ARG A 113 26.03 -27.19 6.54
C ARG A 113 25.75 -25.70 6.54
N CYS A 114 24.58 -25.35 6.05
CA CYS A 114 24.14 -23.96 5.98
C CYS A 114 23.75 -23.43 7.36
N ARG A 115 23.90 -22.12 7.53
CA ARG A 115 23.35 -21.41 8.69
C ARG A 115 21.83 -21.30 8.55
N ILE A 116 21.18 -21.03 9.67
CA ILE A 116 19.73 -20.74 9.71
C ILE A 116 19.43 -19.63 8.69
N GLY A 117 18.40 -19.86 7.86
CA GLY A 117 17.99 -18.93 6.81
C GLY A 117 18.72 -19.07 5.47
N TYR A 118 19.65 -20.02 5.30
CA TYR A 118 20.28 -20.29 3.99
C TYR A 118 20.06 -21.74 3.55
N SER A 119 19.96 -21.98 2.24
CA SER A 119 19.82 -23.32 1.66
C SER A 119 20.55 -23.46 0.32
N GLY A 120 20.51 -24.66 -0.26
CA GLY A 120 21.28 -25.03 -1.46
C GLY A 120 22.49 -25.88 -1.13
N ASP A 121 23.08 -26.49 -2.17
CA ASP A 121 24.23 -27.39 -2.03
C ASP A 121 25.49 -26.63 -1.55
N HIS A 122 25.54 -25.31 -1.80
CA HIS A 122 26.62 -24.40 -1.45
C HIS A 122 26.15 -23.30 -0.48
N CYS A 123 24.94 -23.41 0.08
CA CYS A 123 24.31 -22.36 0.89
C CYS A 123 24.11 -21.03 0.17
N GLU A 124 23.93 -21.08 -1.15
CA GLU A 124 23.80 -19.94 -2.05
C GLU A 124 22.42 -19.26 -2.00
N HIS A 125 21.38 -19.97 -1.53
CA HIS A 125 20.02 -19.43 -1.45
C HIS A 125 19.81 -18.74 -0.10
N ASP A 126 19.53 -17.44 -0.14
CA ASP A 126 19.14 -16.64 1.01
C ASP A 126 17.62 -16.73 1.23
N ASN A 127 17.22 -17.42 2.29
CA ASN A 127 15.84 -17.59 2.74
C ASN A 127 15.53 -16.74 3.98
N ILE A 128 16.40 -15.79 4.35
CA ILE A 128 16.13 -14.87 5.45
C ILE A 128 15.07 -13.88 4.97
N VAL A 129 13.83 -14.14 5.38
CA VAL A 129 12.67 -13.32 5.05
C VAL A 129 12.65 -12.01 5.84
N CYS A 130 13.02 -12.05 7.12
CA CYS A 130 13.09 -10.85 7.97
C CYS A 130 14.48 -10.22 7.94
N LYS A 131 14.64 -9.21 7.09
CA LYS A 131 15.79 -8.30 7.04
C LYS A 131 15.40 -6.95 7.65
N SER A 132 16.41 -6.14 7.95
CA SER A 132 16.22 -4.81 8.55
C SER A 132 15.33 -3.87 7.72
N ASN A 133 15.16 -4.13 6.43
CA ASN A 133 14.36 -3.34 5.50
C ASN A 133 13.18 -4.11 4.88
N THR A 134 12.84 -5.30 5.39
CA THR A 134 11.68 -6.05 4.88
C THR A 134 10.38 -5.28 5.14
N CYS A 135 10.19 -4.79 6.36
CA CYS A 135 9.03 -3.98 6.73
C CYS A 135 9.40 -2.50 6.72
N TRP A 136 8.55 -1.67 6.09
CA TRP A 136 8.73 -0.24 5.97
C TRP A 136 8.29 0.48 7.26
N HIS A 137 8.72 1.73 7.41
CA HIS A 137 8.31 2.63 8.49
C HIS A 137 8.46 2.02 9.90
N ASP A 138 9.60 1.37 10.15
CA ASP A 138 9.94 0.70 11.41
C ASP A 138 8.97 -0.43 11.81
N GLY A 139 8.24 -1.00 10.84
CA GLY A 139 7.41 -2.18 11.05
C GLY A 139 8.22 -3.38 11.56
N GLN A 140 7.63 -4.15 12.48
CA GLN A 140 8.28 -5.32 13.07
C GLN A 140 8.05 -6.55 12.19
N CYS A 141 9.11 -7.13 11.64
CA CYS A 141 9.03 -8.39 10.91
C CYS A 141 8.92 -9.57 11.88
N VAL A 142 7.88 -10.40 11.71
CA VAL A 142 7.63 -11.61 12.49
C VAL A 142 7.69 -12.80 11.55
N GLU A 143 8.62 -13.72 11.82
CA GLU A 143 8.73 -14.97 11.09
C GLU A 143 7.76 -16.00 11.68
N HIS A 144 6.90 -16.59 10.85
CA HIS A 144 5.99 -17.66 11.23
C HIS A 144 6.61 -19.00 10.84
N THR A 145 7.11 -19.74 11.81
CA THR A 145 7.76 -21.05 11.61
C THR A 145 6.76 -22.23 11.61
N GLU A 146 5.46 -21.97 11.77
CA GLU A 146 4.44 -23.00 12.03
C GLU A 146 3.45 -23.28 10.88
N THR A 147 3.35 -22.44 9.85
CA THR A 147 2.45 -22.75 8.74
C THR A 147 3.08 -23.76 7.81
N VAL A 148 2.58 -25.00 7.91
CA VAL A 148 2.64 -26.11 6.95
C VAL A 148 3.47 -25.78 5.71
N ALA A 149 4.68 -26.32 5.66
CA ALA A 149 5.50 -26.37 4.47
C ALA A 149 4.78 -27.19 3.39
N ILE A 150 3.84 -26.57 2.67
CA ILE A 150 3.32 -27.13 1.43
C ILE A 150 4.40 -27.02 0.35
N ASP A 151 5.33 -26.03 0.45
CA ASP A 151 6.36 -25.78 -0.57
C ASP A 151 7.70 -25.22 -0.02
N ASN A 152 8.15 -25.59 1.19
CA ASN A 152 9.46 -25.17 1.73
C ASN A 152 9.69 -23.63 1.76
N ARG A 153 8.63 -22.84 1.99
CA ARG A 153 8.70 -21.38 2.14
C ARG A 153 8.39 -21.00 3.58
N THR A 154 9.30 -20.29 4.23
CA THR A 154 9.05 -19.55 5.47
C THR A 154 8.11 -18.40 5.17
N THR A 155 6.96 -18.35 5.85
CA THR A 155 6.04 -17.22 5.76
C THR A 155 6.41 -16.19 6.82
N PHE A 156 6.43 -14.90 6.47
CA PHE A 156 6.63 -13.80 7.41
C PHE A 156 5.44 -12.85 7.36
N GLU A 157 5.28 -12.06 8.41
CA GLU A 157 4.28 -11.01 8.53
C GLU A 157 4.94 -9.73 9.06
N CYS A 158 4.63 -8.59 8.45
CA CYS A 158 5.02 -7.29 8.98
C CYS A 158 3.94 -6.76 9.91
N ARG A 159 4.29 -6.54 11.19
CA ARG A 159 3.46 -5.81 12.14
C ARG A 159 3.74 -4.32 12.00
N CYS A 160 2.82 -3.61 11.38
CA CYS A 160 2.97 -2.18 11.09
C CYS A 160 2.76 -1.32 12.33
N GLU A 161 3.54 -0.25 12.43
CA GLU A 161 3.28 0.83 13.39
C GLU A 161 1.95 1.52 13.08
N PRO A 162 1.27 2.12 14.08
CA PRO A 162 0.01 2.82 13.89
C PRO A 162 0.11 3.92 12.82
N GLY A 163 -0.86 3.93 11.89
CA GLY A 163 -0.87 4.88 10.77
C GLY A 163 -0.24 4.33 9.48
N TYR A 164 0.23 3.09 9.48
CA TYR A 164 0.68 2.38 8.28
C TYR A 164 -0.12 1.09 8.05
N ASP A 165 -0.15 0.63 6.81
CA ASP A 165 -0.88 -0.53 6.34
C ASP A 165 -0.16 -1.16 5.13
N GLY A 166 -0.65 -2.31 4.66
CA GLY A 166 -0.04 -3.08 3.58
C GLY A 166 0.79 -4.27 4.08
N SER A 167 1.14 -5.19 3.17
CA SER A 167 1.86 -6.41 3.54
C SER A 167 3.28 -6.15 4.04
N TYR A 168 3.85 -5.00 3.67
CA TYR A 168 5.19 -4.56 4.06
C TYR A 168 5.13 -3.22 4.80
N CYS A 169 3.96 -2.77 5.27
CA CYS A 169 3.77 -1.46 5.89
C CYS A 169 4.10 -0.27 4.97
N GLU A 170 3.99 -0.49 3.66
CA GLU A 170 4.34 0.48 2.62
C GLU A 170 3.29 1.58 2.42
N LEU A 171 2.05 1.34 2.85
CA LEU A 171 0.93 2.25 2.69
C LEU A 171 0.77 3.10 3.94
N VAL A 172 0.57 4.41 3.76
CA VAL A 172 0.10 5.27 4.85
C VAL A 172 -1.40 5.07 4.99
N GLN A 173 -1.85 4.71 6.19
CA GLN A 173 -3.24 4.45 6.48
C GLN A 173 -4.08 5.71 6.21
N ASN A 174 -5.04 5.59 5.30
CA ASN A 174 -5.95 6.68 4.99
C ASN A 174 -7.09 6.73 6.01
N MET A 175 -6.99 7.66 6.96
CA MET A 175 -8.01 7.86 7.99
C MET A 175 -9.33 8.40 7.45
N CYS A 176 -9.36 8.91 6.22
CA CYS A 176 -10.57 9.47 5.61
C CYS A 176 -11.54 8.43 5.04
N ILE A 177 -11.19 7.14 4.99
CA ILE A 177 -12.01 6.09 4.32
C ILE A 177 -13.45 6.03 4.89
N ASN A 178 -13.61 6.17 6.20
CA ASN A 178 -14.91 6.11 6.86
C ASN A 178 -15.41 7.49 7.35
N ILE A 179 -14.85 8.57 6.80
CA ILE A 179 -15.10 9.94 7.26
C ILE A 179 -15.75 10.74 6.16
N THR A 180 -16.98 11.18 6.42
CA THR A 180 -17.74 12.01 5.48
C THR A 180 -17.88 13.43 6.00
N CYS A 181 -17.11 14.36 5.45
CA CYS A 181 -17.28 15.79 5.73
C CYS A 181 -18.58 16.32 5.10
N LYS A 182 -19.40 17.03 5.89
CA LYS A 182 -20.64 17.67 5.45
C LYS A 182 -20.37 19.01 4.77
N ASN A 183 -21.41 19.58 4.14
CA ASN A 183 -21.38 20.90 3.50
C ASN A 183 -20.17 21.10 2.57
N ASN A 184 -19.87 20.09 1.74
CA ASN A 184 -18.76 20.10 0.77
C ASN A 184 -17.36 20.29 1.39
N GLY A 185 -17.18 19.93 2.67
CA GLY A 185 -15.85 19.84 3.27
C GLY A 185 -14.99 18.75 2.62
N VAL A 186 -13.68 18.94 2.65
CA VAL A 186 -12.69 17.97 2.14
C VAL A 186 -11.96 17.33 3.33
N CYS A 187 -11.90 16.00 3.36
CA CYS A 187 -11.16 15.28 4.40
C CYS A 187 -9.67 15.24 4.05
N PHE A 188 -8.83 15.55 5.03
CA PHE A 188 -7.39 15.38 4.97
C PHE A 188 -6.95 14.37 6.00
N SER A 189 -6.24 13.33 5.55
CA SER A 189 -5.55 12.37 6.41
C SER A 189 -4.14 12.88 6.66
N SER A 190 -3.75 12.92 7.92
CA SER A 190 -2.39 13.16 8.40
C SER A 190 -1.93 11.93 9.18
N HIS A 191 -0.65 11.86 9.52
CA HIS A 191 -0.11 10.78 10.35
C HIS A 191 -0.91 10.67 11.66
N LEU A 192 -1.65 9.57 11.83
CA LEU A 192 -2.50 9.30 12.99
C LEU A 192 -3.65 10.28 13.26
N GLU A 193 -3.86 11.27 12.39
CA GLU A 193 -4.88 12.29 12.56
C GLU A 193 -5.67 12.50 11.28
N TRP A 194 -6.89 13.02 11.43
CA TRP A 194 -7.70 13.44 10.30
C TRP A 194 -8.41 14.74 10.63
N LYS A 195 -8.68 15.55 9.59
CA LYS A 195 -9.46 16.77 9.76
C LYS A 195 -10.28 17.07 8.51
N CYS A 196 -11.54 17.44 8.72
CA CYS A 196 -12.34 18.05 7.67
C CYS A 196 -11.97 19.52 7.52
N ARG A 197 -11.54 19.92 6.33
CA ARG A 197 -11.41 21.33 5.95
C ARG A 197 -12.72 21.77 5.33
N CYS A 198 -13.44 22.64 6.03
CA CYS A 198 -14.69 23.18 5.53
C CYS A 198 -14.41 24.11 4.35
N LEU A 199 -15.28 24.08 3.33
CA LEU A 199 -15.13 24.90 2.13
C LEU A 199 -15.09 26.41 2.48
N ASP A 200 -16.03 26.83 3.33
CA ASP A 200 -16.12 28.18 3.87
C ASP A 200 -16.03 28.15 5.40
N PRO A 201 -14.83 28.32 6.00
CA PRO A 201 -14.66 28.24 7.46
C PRO A 201 -15.37 29.37 8.23
N SER A 202 -15.74 30.46 7.57
CA SER A 202 -16.59 31.51 8.17
C SER A 202 -18.07 31.12 8.23
N LEU A 203 -18.50 30.19 7.38
CA LEU A 203 -19.89 29.78 7.24
C LEU A 203 -20.19 28.40 7.82
N TYR A 204 -19.18 27.54 7.89
CA TYR A 204 -19.31 26.17 8.38
C TYR A 204 -18.26 25.86 9.45
N SER A 205 -18.68 25.11 10.47
CA SER A 205 -17.84 24.71 11.61
C SER A 205 -18.19 23.30 12.08
N GLY A 206 -17.45 22.78 13.06
CA GLY A 206 -17.58 21.42 13.58
C GLY A 206 -16.52 20.46 13.04
N GLN A 207 -16.42 19.29 13.66
CA GLN A 207 -15.43 18.27 13.30
C GLN A 207 -15.68 17.70 11.89
N TYR A 208 -16.94 17.66 11.46
CA TYR A 208 -17.37 17.19 10.15
C TYR A 208 -17.95 18.33 9.31
N CYS A 209 -17.69 19.60 9.65
CA CYS A 209 -18.27 20.77 8.97
C CYS A 209 -19.81 20.79 8.97
N GLU A 210 -20.45 20.22 9.98
CA GLU A 210 -21.91 20.06 10.07
C GLU A 210 -22.64 21.32 10.53
N GLN A 211 -21.97 22.19 11.29
CA GLN A 211 -22.56 23.38 11.87
C GLN A 211 -22.58 24.51 10.86
N LYS A 212 -23.74 25.17 10.70
CA LYS A 212 -23.91 26.34 9.84
C LYS A 212 -23.89 27.60 10.68
N SER A 213 -23.17 28.62 10.22
CA SER A 213 -23.10 29.92 10.87
C SER A 213 -24.49 30.58 10.94
N ALA A 214 -24.72 31.37 11.99
CA ALA A 214 -25.92 32.19 12.12
C ALA A 214 -26.09 33.15 10.92
N LEU A 215 -24.97 33.68 10.38
CA LEU A 215 -25.00 34.51 9.19
C LEU A 215 -25.61 33.79 7.98
N LEU A 216 -25.21 32.53 7.74
CA LEU A 216 -25.77 31.73 6.65
C LEU A 216 -27.26 31.45 6.89
N GLN A 217 -27.63 31.10 8.12
CA GLN A 217 -29.02 30.82 8.47
C GLN A 217 -29.91 32.07 8.34
N MET A 218 -29.44 33.23 8.76
CA MET A 218 -30.16 34.50 8.62
C MET A 218 -30.34 34.90 7.15
N LYS A 219 -29.31 34.73 6.31
CA LYS A 219 -29.43 34.96 4.85
C LYS A 219 -30.46 34.03 4.20
N GLN A 220 -30.45 32.75 4.59
CA GLN A 220 -31.43 31.76 4.10
C GLN A 220 -32.86 32.06 4.59
N ALA A 221 -33.01 32.53 5.83
CA ALA A 221 -34.29 32.93 6.39
C ALA A 221 -34.86 34.18 5.68
N LEU A 222 -34.02 35.18 5.38
CA LEU A 222 -34.41 36.37 4.63
C LEU A 222 -34.91 36.01 3.22
N SER A 223 -34.23 35.10 2.52
CA SER A 223 -34.67 34.63 1.21
C SER A 223 -36.03 33.91 1.26
N LYS A 224 -36.25 33.05 2.27
CA LYS A 224 -37.53 32.36 2.47
C LYS A 224 -38.65 33.32 2.93
N SER A 225 -38.30 34.39 3.63
CA SER A 225 -39.26 35.37 4.13
C SER A 225 -40.01 36.06 2.99
N PHE A 226 -39.34 36.48 1.91
CA PHE A 226 -40.02 37.12 0.77
C PHE A 226 -41.11 36.25 0.15
N ALA A 227 -40.85 34.95 -0.01
CA ALA A 227 -41.85 33.99 -0.50
C ALA A 227 -43.02 33.85 0.50
N SER A 228 -42.72 33.76 1.81
CA SER A 228 -43.76 33.66 2.84
C SER A 228 -44.64 34.91 2.94
N VAL A 229 -44.07 36.11 2.79
CA VAL A 229 -44.81 37.38 2.82
C VAL A 229 -45.76 37.49 1.63
N ALA A 230 -45.31 37.10 0.44
CA ALA A 230 -46.16 37.07 -0.75
C ALA A 230 -47.34 36.10 -0.60
N ILE A 231 -47.09 34.89 -0.08
CA ILE A 231 -48.15 33.89 0.18
C ILE A 231 -49.14 34.41 1.23
N ALA A 232 -48.65 34.98 2.34
CA ALA A 232 -49.50 35.54 3.37
C ALA A 232 -50.39 36.68 2.83
N ALA A 233 -49.84 37.57 2.00
CA ALA A 233 -50.60 38.64 1.37
C ALA A 233 -51.69 38.12 0.42
N ILE A 234 -51.44 37.05 -0.33
CA ILE A 234 -52.47 36.43 -1.19
C ILE A 234 -53.57 35.80 -0.33
N ILE A 235 -53.20 35.09 0.74
CA ILE A 235 -54.16 34.46 1.66
C ILE A 235 -55.05 35.51 2.32
N THR A 236 -54.50 36.64 2.77
CA THR A 236 -55.29 37.70 3.39
C THR A 236 -56.28 38.33 2.41
N VAL A 237 -55.88 38.55 1.15
CA VAL A 237 -56.79 39.03 0.11
C VAL A 237 -57.89 38.02 -0.19
N VAL A 238 -57.56 36.74 -0.31
CA VAL A 238 -58.53 35.66 -0.56
C VAL A 238 -59.52 35.53 0.60
N LEU A 239 -59.03 35.52 1.84
CA LEU A 239 -59.89 35.50 3.02
C LEU A 239 -60.81 36.71 3.09
N PHE A 240 -60.31 37.90 2.75
CA PHE A 240 -61.14 39.09 2.67
C PHE A 240 -62.26 38.93 1.64
N VAL A 241 -61.95 38.42 0.44
CA VAL A 241 -62.96 38.13 -0.60
C VAL A 241 -63.98 37.10 -0.10
N PHE A 242 -63.54 36.00 0.50
CA PHE A 242 -64.44 34.99 1.07
C PHE A 242 -65.33 35.55 2.17
N ILE A 243 -64.80 36.38 3.07
CA ILE A 243 -65.59 37.05 4.10
C ILE A 243 -66.63 37.98 3.46
N MET A 244 -66.23 38.76 2.45
CA MET A 244 -67.17 39.62 1.71
C MET A 244 -68.28 38.81 1.03
N ASP A 245 -67.95 37.67 0.43
CA ASP A 245 -68.95 36.76 -0.16
C ASP A 245 -69.86 36.17 0.92
N ILE A 246 -69.33 35.65 2.03
CA ILE A 246 -70.14 35.12 3.13
C ILE A 246 -71.10 36.18 3.68
N LEU A 247 -70.61 37.41 3.90
CA LEU A 247 -71.45 38.51 4.38
C LEU A 247 -72.59 38.82 3.41
N LYS A 248 -72.31 38.79 2.10
CA LYS A 248 -73.30 38.95 1.05
C LYS A 248 -74.33 37.82 1.03
N TYR A 249 -73.89 36.56 1.09
CA TYR A 249 -74.76 35.39 1.00
C TYR A 249 -75.62 35.20 2.25
N VAL A 250 -75.06 35.39 3.44
CA VAL A 250 -75.76 35.11 4.72
C VAL A 250 -76.63 36.28 5.15
N PHE A 251 -76.12 37.52 5.06
CA PHE A 251 -76.83 38.69 5.57
C PHE A 251 -77.61 39.47 4.50
N LYS A 252 -77.48 39.12 3.21
CA LYS A 252 -78.08 39.87 2.07
C LYS A 252 -77.74 41.37 2.07
N ILE A 253 -76.60 41.74 2.68
CA ILE A 253 -76.10 43.11 2.68
C ILE A 253 -75.21 43.24 1.43
N ASP A 254 -75.80 43.65 0.30
CA ASP A 254 -75.00 44.02 -0.88
C ASP A 254 -74.53 45.48 -0.69
N PRO A 255 -73.23 45.76 -0.42
CA PRO A 255 -72.75 47.12 -0.19
C PRO A 255 -72.98 48.04 -1.41
N VAL A 256 -73.12 47.47 -2.61
CA VAL A 256 -73.35 48.18 -3.88
C VAL A 256 -74.84 48.43 -4.18
N ASP A 257 -75.78 47.83 -3.44
CA ASP A 257 -77.20 47.92 -3.75
C ASP A 257 -77.77 49.34 -3.60
N ARG A 258 -77.19 50.14 -2.70
CA ARG A 258 -77.60 51.54 -2.53
C ARG A 258 -77.22 52.39 -3.74
N GLU A 259 -76.01 52.22 -4.27
CA GLU A 259 -75.55 52.95 -5.46
C GLU A 259 -76.27 52.50 -6.72
N ARG A 260 -76.53 51.19 -6.87
CA ARG A 260 -77.31 50.66 -7.99
C ARG A 260 -78.72 51.27 -8.03
N ARG A 261 -79.39 51.37 -6.88
CA ARG A 261 -80.70 52.03 -6.75
C ARG A 261 -80.64 53.52 -7.09
N LEU A 262 -79.59 54.24 -6.66
CA LEU A 262 -79.37 55.65 -7.02
C LEU A 262 -79.17 55.85 -8.53
N MET A 263 -78.38 54.99 -9.17
CA MET A 263 -78.15 55.05 -10.62
C MET A 263 -79.42 54.77 -11.43
N GLN A 264 -80.23 53.80 -10.99
CA GLN A 264 -81.54 53.54 -11.59
C GLN A 264 -82.49 54.72 -11.42
N TRP A 265 -82.59 55.31 -10.21
CA TRP A 265 -83.42 56.49 -9.97
C TRP A 265 -83.02 57.68 -10.84
N LYS A 266 -81.71 57.95 -11.02
CA LYS A 266 -81.21 58.99 -11.93
C LYS A 266 -81.65 58.76 -13.38
N ARG A 267 -81.63 57.51 -13.87
CA ARG A 267 -82.13 57.16 -15.21
C ARG A 267 -83.64 57.41 -15.34
N THR A 268 -84.43 56.96 -14.37
CA THR A 268 -85.89 57.15 -14.38
C THR A 268 -86.28 58.63 -14.35
N LYS A 269 -85.58 59.42 -13.52
CA LYS A 269 -85.82 60.87 -13.42
C LYS A 269 -85.50 61.61 -14.73
N ARG A 270 -84.42 61.22 -15.43
CA ARG A 270 -84.09 61.73 -16.77
C ARG A 270 -85.14 61.38 -17.82
N GLN A 271 -85.79 60.21 -17.71
CA GLN A 271 -86.89 59.85 -18.61
C GLN A 271 -88.18 60.65 -18.33
N LEU A 272 -88.49 60.91 -17.06
CA LEU A 272 -89.66 61.71 -16.66
C LEU A 272 -89.51 63.21 -16.98
N GLN A 273 -88.29 63.74 -16.99
CA GLN A 273 -88.01 65.14 -17.36
C GLN A 273 -87.90 65.38 -18.87
N LYS A 274 -88.11 64.37 -19.74
CA LYS A 274 -88.22 64.62 -21.17
C LYS A 274 -89.48 65.48 -21.44
N PRO A 275 -89.36 66.67 -22.03
CA PRO A 275 -90.53 67.49 -22.34
C PRO A 275 -91.45 66.74 -23.33
N LYS A 276 -92.77 66.81 -23.12
CA LYS A 276 -93.81 66.35 -24.08
C LYS A 276 -93.77 67.19 -25.38
N LYS A 277 -92.66 67.18 -26.12
CA LYS A 277 -92.57 67.78 -27.47
C LYS A 277 -93.03 66.85 -28.59
N GLN A 278 -93.55 65.66 -28.25
CA GLN A 278 -93.98 64.66 -29.24
C GLN A 278 -95.50 64.44 -29.30
N GLN A 279 -96.30 65.06 -28.42
CA GLN A 279 -97.77 64.97 -28.48
C GLN A 279 -98.41 66.11 -29.29
N ARG A 280 -97.78 67.30 -29.38
CA ARG A 280 -98.28 68.42 -30.20
C ARG A 280 -98.08 68.22 -31.72
N ARG A 281 -97.16 67.35 -32.16
CA ARG A 281 -96.97 67.06 -33.60
C ARG A 281 -98.05 66.14 -34.20
N LYS A 282 -98.75 65.33 -33.39
CA LYS A 282 -99.78 64.41 -33.90
C LYS A 282 -101.16 65.04 -34.09
N VAL A 283 -101.44 66.21 -33.49
CA VAL A 283 -102.72 66.91 -33.70
C VAL A 283 -102.66 67.79 -34.96
N SER A 284 -101.53 68.44 -35.25
CA SER A 284 -101.35 69.24 -36.47
C SER A 284 -101.28 68.41 -37.77
N ALA A 285 -100.95 67.12 -37.71
CA ALA A 285 -100.92 66.25 -38.89
C ALA A 285 -102.31 65.69 -39.27
N LYS A 286 -103.33 65.82 -38.41
CA LYS A 286 -104.67 65.27 -38.67
C LYS A 286 -105.64 66.28 -39.32
N LEU A 287 -105.26 67.55 -39.39
CA LEU A 287 -106.03 68.63 -40.02
C LEU A 287 -105.68 68.86 -41.51
N TYR A 288 -104.67 68.18 -42.04
CA TYR A 288 -104.23 68.33 -43.44
C TYR A 288 -104.79 67.25 -44.40
N TYR A 289 -105.71 66.41 -43.93
CA TYR A 289 -106.28 65.29 -44.71
C TYR A 289 -107.81 65.35 -44.83
N ILE A 290 -108.41 66.52 -44.56
CA ILE A 290 -109.84 66.79 -44.77
C ILE A 290 -109.96 68.21 -45.36
N SER A 291 -109.61 68.35 -46.64
CA SER A 291 -109.95 69.48 -47.50
C SER A 291 -109.70 69.09 -48.94
#